data_AF-A0A1C3U3C6-F1
#
_entry.id   AF-A0A1C3U3C6-F1
#
_cell.length_a   1.000
_cell.length_b   1.000
_cell.length_c   1.000
_cell.angle_alpha   90.00
_cell.angle_beta   90.00
_cell.angle_gamma   90.00
#
_symmetry.space_group_name_H-M   'P 1'
#
loop_
_entity.id
_entity.type
_entity.pdbx_description
1 polymer ?
#
loop_
_entity_poly.entity_id
_entity_poly.type
_entity_poly.pdbx_seq_one_letter_code
_entity_poly.pdbx_strand_id
1 'polypeptide(L)'
;MAAEKQVTEASKEQKLSRTVDSPEFIIRLAEDMRTRSGSDLPLSCFIEQVRMQLAGKSSSDIARFAADRSAKQVPISRYQSSDCFKSWAMPD
;
A
#
# COMPACT_ATOMS: atom_id res chain seq x y z
N MET A 1 -38.17 31.88 25.25
CA MET A 1 -36.79 31.43 25.53
C MET A 1 -36.73 29.94 25.27
N ALA A 2 -36.35 29.50 24.06
CA ALA A 2 -36.13 28.09 23.75
C ALA A 2 -35.22 27.99 22.51
N ALA A 3 -33.91 27.99 22.73
CA ALA A 3 -32.92 27.72 21.70
C ALA A 3 -31.80 26.89 22.33
N GLU A 4 -32.04 25.60 22.54
CA GLU A 4 -31.01 24.67 22.99
C GLU A 4 -31.26 23.29 22.38
N LYS A 5 -30.90 23.10 21.10
CA LYS A 5 -30.70 21.77 20.47
C LYS A 5 -29.80 21.89 19.23
N GLN A 6 -28.54 22.32 19.37
CA GLN A 6 -27.65 22.48 18.20
C GLN A 6 -26.24 21.88 18.37
N VAL A 7 -25.99 21.08 19.41
CA VAL A 7 -24.63 20.59 19.73
C VAL A 7 -24.62 19.07 19.93
N THR A 8 -25.15 18.29 18.99
CA THR A 8 -25.02 16.81 19.03
C THR A 8 -25.02 16.16 17.64
N GLU A 9 -24.58 16.84 16.59
CA GLU A 9 -24.51 16.24 15.24
C GLU A 9 -23.09 16.04 14.71
N ALA A 10 -22.07 16.76 15.20
CA ALA A 10 -20.70 16.62 14.71
C ALA A 10 -19.97 15.32 15.17
N SER A 11 -20.44 14.67 16.24
CA SER A 11 -19.73 13.51 16.83
C SER A 11 -20.12 12.15 16.24
N LYS A 12 -21.18 12.07 15.43
CA LYS A 12 -21.62 10.80 14.79
C LYS A 12 -20.93 10.55 13.45
N GLU A 13 -20.56 11.61 12.73
CA GLU A 13 -19.91 11.50 11.42
C GLU A 13 -18.47 10.95 11.54
N GLN A 14 -17.71 11.38 12.55
CA GLN A 14 -16.36 10.86 12.78
C GLN A 14 -16.30 9.37 13.16
N LYS A 15 -17.38 8.80 13.71
CA LYS A 15 -17.42 7.38 14.08
C LYS A 15 -17.69 6.48 12.88
N LEU A 16 -18.35 6.98 11.85
CA LEU A 16 -18.65 6.27 10.61
C LEU A 16 -17.45 6.24 9.65
N SER A 17 -16.62 7.29 9.67
CA SER A 17 -15.38 7.35 8.85
C SER A 17 -14.34 6.31 9.26
N ARG A 18 -14.41 5.76 10.49
CA ARG A 18 -13.42 4.81 11.03
C ARG A 18 -13.82 3.34 10.88
N THR A 19 -15.08 3.06 10.54
CA THR A 19 -15.58 1.67 10.42
C THR A 19 -15.08 0.95 9.16
N VAL A 20 -14.55 1.71 8.19
CA VAL A 20 -14.01 1.19 6.93
C VAL A 20 -12.58 0.64 7.09
N ASP A 21 -11.92 0.89 8.22
CA ASP A 21 -10.56 0.41 8.52
C ASP A 21 -10.60 -0.84 9.42
N SER A 22 -11.59 -1.72 9.20
CA SER A 22 -11.57 -3.06 9.77
C SER A 22 -10.49 -3.87 9.03
N PRO A 23 -9.55 -4.52 9.74
CA PRO A 23 -8.53 -5.36 9.11
C PRO A 23 -9.12 -6.39 8.12
N GLU A 24 -10.28 -6.94 8.47
CA GLU A 24 -11.03 -7.91 7.66
C GLU A 24 -11.55 -7.28 6.36
N PHE A 25 -11.99 -6.02 6.40
CA PHE A 25 -12.41 -5.28 5.21
C PHE A 25 -11.25 -5.09 4.23
N ILE A 26 -10.07 -4.69 4.74
CA ILE A 26 -8.87 -4.52 3.92
C ILE A 26 -8.46 -5.85 3.27
N ILE A 27 -8.47 -6.94 4.03
CA ILE A 27 -8.10 -8.26 3.53
C ILE A 27 -9.05 -8.69 2.41
N ARG A 28 -10.36 -8.57 2.60
CA ARG A 28 -11.35 -8.93 1.56
C ARG A 28 -11.18 -8.12 0.28
N LEU A 29 -10.92 -6.82 0.39
CA LEU A 29 -10.69 -5.97 -0.78
C LEU A 29 -9.38 -6.34 -1.48
N ALA A 30 -8.32 -6.64 -0.71
CA ALA A 30 -7.04 -7.08 -1.26
C ALA A 30 -7.15 -8.42 -1.99
N GLU A 31 -7.95 -9.37 -1.48
CA GLU A 31 -8.21 -10.66 -2.14
C GLU A 31 -8.96 -10.49 -3.46
N ASP A 32 -9.99 -9.63 -3.49
CA ASP A 32 -10.72 -9.30 -4.72
C ASP A 32 -9.80 -8.62 -5.74
N MET A 33 -8.99 -7.65 -5.30
CA MET A 33 -7.98 -7.01 -6.15
C MET A 33 -6.98 -8.02 -6.72
N ARG A 34 -6.46 -8.94 -5.90
CA ARG A 34 -5.53 -9.98 -6.35
C ARG A 34 -6.18 -10.85 -7.43
N THR A 35 -7.39 -11.34 -7.17
CA THR A 35 -8.13 -12.22 -8.08
C THR A 35 -8.42 -11.54 -9.42
N ARG A 36 -8.82 -10.27 -9.40
CA ARG A 36 -9.07 -9.48 -10.62
C ARG A 36 -7.80 -9.13 -11.39
N SER A 37 -6.70 -8.87 -10.68
CA SER A 37 -5.44 -8.47 -11.31
C SER A 37 -4.78 -9.60 -12.09
N GLY A 38 -5.03 -10.86 -11.71
CA GLY A 38 -4.33 -12.02 -12.27
C GLY A 38 -2.82 -12.02 -12.00
N SER A 39 -2.31 -11.14 -11.13
CA SER A 39 -0.88 -11.08 -10.82
C SER A 39 -0.52 -12.13 -9.77
N ASP A 40 0.69 -12.68 -9.86
CA ASP A 40 1.26 -13.62 -8.89
C ASP A 40 1.89 -12.92 -7.66
N LEU A 41 1.55 -11.66 -7.42
CA LEU A 41 2.08 -10.92 -6.27
C LEU A 41 1.45 -11.42 -4.96
N PRO A 42 2.22 -11.45 -3.85
CA PRO A 42 1.70 -11.80 -2.54
C PRO A 42 0.54 -10.90 -2.10
N LEU A 43 -0.40 -11.45 -1.31
CA LEU A 43 -1.56 -10.70 -0.79
C LEU A 43 -1.15 -9.43 -0.01
N SER A 44 0.00 -9.45 0.65
CA SER A 44 0.54 -8.28 1.36
C SER A 44 0.76 -7.07 0.45
N CYS A 45 1.08 -7.27 -0.83
CA CYS A 45 1.22 -6.18 -1.80
C CYS A 45 -0.12 -5.48 -2.04
N PHE A 46 -1.19 -6.25 -2.17
CA PHE A 46 -2.55 -5.75 -2.36
C PHE A 46 -3.10 -5.08 -1.10
N ILE A 47 -2.81 -5.63 0.08
CA ILE A 47 -3.15 -4.99 1.35
C ILE A 47 -2.54 -3.58 1.42
N GLU A 48 -1.26 -3.43 1.07
CA GLU A 48 -0.60 -2.13 1.08
C GLU A 48 -1.22 -1.16 0.05
N GLN A 49 -1.56 -1.65 -1.15
CA GLN A 49 -2.29 -0.84 -2.14
C GLN A 49 -3.66 -0.39 -1.63
N VAL A 50 -4.43 -1.27 -0.98
CA VAL A 50 -5.72 -0.94 -0.39
C VAL A 50 -5.56 0.12 0.69
N ARG A 51 -4.58 -0.04 1.59
CA ARG A 51 -4.28 0.94 2.64
C ARG A 51 -3.91 2.30 2.04
N MET A 52 -3.14 2.32 0.96
CA MET A 52 -2.79 3.56 0.27
C MET A 52 -4.02 4.23 -0.36
N GLN A 53 -4.92 3.46 -0.99
CA GLN A 53 -6.17 3.97 -1.55
C GLN A 53 -7.09 4.54 -0.47
N LEU A 54 -7.25 3.84 0.66
CA LEU A 54 -8.04 4.31 1.80
C LEU A 54 -7.43 5.56 2.46
N ALA A 55 -6.10 5.70 2.41
CA ALA A 55 -5.39 6.92 2.82
C ALA A 55 -5.53 8.08 1.81
N GLY A 56 -6.37 7.95 0.77
CA GLY A 56 -6.65 9.00 -0.21
C GLY A 56 -5.58 9.16 -1.31
N LYS A 57 -4.66 8.20 -1.45
CA LYS A 57 -3.64 8.24 -2.52
C LYS A 57 -4.27 7.80 -3.84
N SER A 58 -4.02 8.55 -4.90
CA SER A 58 -4.52 8.21 -6.23
C SER A 58 -3.88 6.92 -6.75
N SER A 59 -4.59 6.16 -7.59
CA SER A 59 -4.06 4.94 -8.21
C SER A 59 -2.78 5.21 -9.01
N SER A 60 -2.66 6.39 -9.62
CA SER A 60 -1.44 6.85 -10.29
C SER A 60 -0.27 7.06 -9.33
N ASP A 61 -0.51 7.60 -8.13
CA ASP A 61 0.54 7.76 -7.13
C ASP A 61 1.03 6.40 -6.65
N ILE A 62 0.10 5.47 -6.43
CA ILE A 62 0.41 4.09 -6.00
C ILE A 62 1.23 3.36 -7.05
N ALA A 63 0.86 3.47 -8.33
CA ALA A 63 1.62 2.90 -9.44
C ALA A 63 3.05 3.49 -9.51
N ARG A 64 3.18 4.80 -9.28
CA ARG A 64 4.48 5.47 -9.19
C ARG A 64 5.31 4.94 -8.02
N PHE A 65 4.73 4.74 -6.84
CA PHE A 65 5.44 4.16 -5.70
C PHE A 65 5.91 2.71 -5.94
N ALA A 66 5.11 1.91 -6.65
CA ALA A 66 5.48 0.56 -7.04
C ALA A 66 6.68 0.55 -8.00
N ALA A 67 6.67 1.42 -9.01
CA ALA A 67 7.77 1.57 -9.97
C ALA A 67 9.04 2.20 -9.35
N ASP A 68 8.89 3.13 -8.41
CA ASP A 68 10.03 3.77 -7.74
C ASP A 68 10.73 2.82 -6.74
N ARG A 69 9.99 1.87 -6.13
CA ARG A 69 10.58 0.82 -5.30
C ARG A 69 11.47 -0.15 -6.08
N SER A 70 11.12 -0.50 -7.32
CA SER A 70 11.99 -1.32 -8.16
C SER A 70 13.20 -0.52 -8.67
N ALA A 71 13.03 0.79 -8.92
CA ALA A 71 14.11 1.68 -9.37
C ALA A 71 15.12 2.06 -8.26
N LYS A 72 14.73 2.00 -6.98
CA LYS A 72 15.59 2.34 -5.82
C LYS A 72 16.56 1.24 -5.38
N GLN A 73 16.71 0.15 -6.14
CA GLN A 73 17.90 -0.71 -6.07
C GLN A 73 19.10 0.01 -6.73
N VAL A 74 19.43 1.22 -6.28
CA VAL A 74 20.67 1.89 -6.68
C VAL A 74 21.80 1.18 -5.93
N PRO A 75 22.80 0.59 -6.60
CA PRO A 75 23.93 0.03 -5.90
C PRO A 75 24.63 1.16 -5.15
N ILE A 76 24.76 1.04 -3.83
CA ILE A 76 25.66 1.88 -3.04
C ILE A 76 27.08 1.50 -3.50
N SER A 77 27.54 2.13 -4.57
CA SER A 77 28.76 1.80 -5.30
C SER A 77 30.03 2.29 -4.61
N ARG A 78 30.18 2.08 -3.31
CA ARG A 78 31.42 2.50 -2.64
C ARG A 78 32.31 1.43 -2.04
N TYR A 79 31.84 0.22 -1.78
CA TYR A 79 32.76 -0.88 -1.46
C TYR A 79 32.01 -2.21 -1.39
N GLN A 80 31.85 -2.88 -2.52
CA GLN A 80 31.47 -4.28 -2.55
C GLN A 80 32.46 -4.94 -3.50
N SER A 81 33.35 -5.74 -2.94
CA SER A 81 34.27 -6.65 -3.61
C SER A 81 33.48 -7.61 -4.51
N SER A 82 33.07 -7.11 -5.68
CA SER A 82 32.14 -7.77 -6.59
C SER A 82 32.71 -8.98 -7.32
N ASP A 83 34.00 -9.30 -7.12
CA ASP A 83 34.66 -10.40 -7.81
C ASP A 83 34.18 -11.78 -7.33
N CYS A 84 33.81 -11.93 -6.06
CA CYS A 84 33.30 -13.23 -5.56
C CYS A 84 31.93 -13.60 -6.13
N PHE A 85 31.10 -12.60 -6.47
CA PHE A 85 29.79 -12.84 -7.07
C PHE A 85 29.89 -13.11 -8.58
N LYS A 86 30.86 -12.49 -9.26
CA LYS A 86 31.11 -12.73 -10.70
C LYS A 86 31.53 -14.16 -11.01
N SER A 87 32.31 -14.80 -10.14
CA SER A 87 32.82 -16.17 -10.36
C SER A 87 31.74 -17.26 -10.35
N TRP A 88 30.54 -16.99 -9.84
CA TRP A 88 29.45 -17.97 -9.78
C TRP A 88 28.41 -17.82 -10.90
N ALA A 89 28.49 -16.74 -11.68
CA ALA A 89 27.46 -16.37 -12.64
C ALA A 89 27.93 -16.36 -14.11
N MET A 90 29.18 -16.74 -14.39
CA MET A 90 29.65 -16.98 -15.76
C MET A 90 30.01 -18.46 -15.94
N PRO A 91 29.39 -19.18 -16.88
CA PRO A 91 29.98 -20.41 -17.43
C PRO A 91 31.19 -20.06 -18.31
N ASP A 92 32.21 -20.94 -18.33
CA ASP A 92 33.41 -20.82 -19.18
C ASP A 92 33.06 -20.72 -20.69
#